data_AF-A0A7J0APR5-F1
#
_entry.id   AF-A0A7J0APR5-F1
#
_cell.length_a   1.000
_cell.length_b   1.000
_cell.length_c   1.000
_cell.angle_alpha   90.00
_cell.angle_beta   90.00
_cell.angle_gamma   90.00
#
_symmetry.space_group_name_H-M   'P 1'
#
loop_
_entity.id
_entity.type
_entity.pdbx_description
1 polymer ?
#
loop_
_entity_poly.entity_id
_entity_poly.type
_entity_poly.pdbx_seq_one_letter_code
_entity_poly.pdbx_strand_id
1 'polypeptide(L)'
;MTKKEFEKGINSYRKIVGNHFGYKKSGYVSYKIVNGYFFYILHLVDTSVDLKVKPFYADDLWWDIFQMPENKKPLSLRGNGAFALSGELIGEYPTFVENWKNYEEQDFEKVWTSVFNKIEEEIASFISQNPSADRYMPLATNMRGDVSLTYLIALLHNNKVHKVIELIQEAQKSNKRCGMSKWIGDEEIDGYSFVLKYANSML
;
A
#
# COMPACT_ATOMS: atom_id res chain seq x y z
N MET A 1 0.50 31.84 12.15
CA MET A 1 0.12 30.45 12.46
C MET A 1 1.17 29.78 13.34
N THR A 2 0.82 28.83 14.21
CA THR A 2 1.74 27.94 14.95
C THR A 2 1.99 26.64 14.16
N LYS A 3 3.04 25.87 14.49
CA LYS A 3 3.31 24.59 13.80
C LYS A 3 2.13 23.61 13.89
N LYS A 4 1.47 23.54 15.06
CA LYS A 4 0.29 22.70 15.27
C LYS A 4 -0.91 23.14 14.44
N GLU A 5 -1.11 24.46 14.30
CA GLU A 5 -2.16 25.00 13.42
C GLU A 5 -1.87 24.70 11.96
N PHE A 6 -0.60 24.77 11.54
CA PHE A 6 -0.16 24.39 10.20
C PHE A 6 -0.44 22.91 9.91
N GLU A 7 0.02 21.99 10.77
CA GLU A 7 -0.22 20.56 10.63
C GLU A 7 -1.72 20.22 10.59
N LYS A 8 -2.53 20.90 11.42
CA LYS A 8 -3.99 20.74 11.42
C LYS A 8 -4.61 21.28 10.12
N GLY A 9 -4.13 22.42 9.64
CA GLY A 9 -4.56 23.07 8.40
C GLY A 9 -4.32 22.17 7.20
N ILE A 10 -3.07 21.78 6.94
CA ILE A 10 -2.72 20.91 5.80
C ILE A 10 -3.46 19.58 5.86
N ASN A 11 -3.68 18.99 7.04
CA ASN A 11 -4.44 17.75 7.17
C ASN A 11 -5.93 17.92 6.87
N SER A 12 -6.50 19.09 7.19
CA SER A 12 -7.90 19.42 6.92
C SER A 12 -8.11 19.67 5.43
N TYR A 13 -7.25 20.48 4.80
CA TYR A 13 -7.32 20.74 3.36
C TYR A 13 -7.02 19.49 2.52
N ARG A 14 -6.09 18.62 2.95
CA ARG A 14 -5.89 17.30 2.33
C ARG A 14 -7.19 16.50 2.26
N LYS A 15 -8.00 16.51 3.33
CA LYS A 15 -9.30 15.84 3.36
C LYS A 15 -10.30 16.52 2.41
N ILE A 16 -10.41 17.84 2.48
CA ILE A 16 -11.36 18.63 1.68
C ILE A 16 -11.08 18.44 0.19
N VAL A 17 -9.85 18.74 -0.24
CA VAL A 17 -9.43 18.61 -1.64
C VAL A 17 -9.48 17.14 -2.06
N GLY A 18 -8.92 16.22 -1.27
CA GLY A 18 -8.94 14.80 -1.60
C GLY A 18 -10.35 14.24 -1.82
N ASN A 19 -11.34 14.69 -1.05
CA ASN A 19 -12.74 14.30 -1.27
C ASN A 19 -13.26 14.74 -2.65
N HIS A 20 -12.85 15.91 -3.18
CA HIS A 20 -13.22 16.35 -4.53
C HIS A 20 -12.66 15.41 -5.61
N PHE A 21 -11.50 14.80 -5.35
CA PHE A 21 -10.89 13.77 -6.21
C PHE A 21 -11.36 12.34 -5.90
N GLY A 22 -12.34 12.17 -5.00
CA GLY A 22 -12.90 10.87 -4.64
C GLY A 22 -12.07 10.06 -3.64
N TYR A 23 -11.06 10.65 -3.01
CA TYR A 23 -10.29 10.00 -1.94
C TYR A 23 -11.05 9.98 -0.63
N LYS A 24 -10.85 8.91 0.14
CA LYS A 24 -11.20 8.82 1.56
C LYS A 24 -9.95 8.96 2.41
N LYS A 25 -10.03 9.67 3.52
CA LYS A 25 -8.91 9.87 4.45
C LYS A 25 -9.07 9.02 5.72
N SER A 26 -7.99 8.38 6.17
CA SER A 26 -7.88 7.72 7.47
C SER A 26 -6.47 7.87 8.03
N GLY A 27 -6.32 8.59 9.14
CA GLY A 27 -4.99 8.90 9.71
C GLY A 27 -4.08 9.63 8.71
N TYR A 28 -2.87 9.09 8.50
CA TYR A 28 -1.89 9.57 7.54
C TYR A 28 -2.17 9.11 6.09
N VAL A 29 -3.20 8.27 5.86
CA VAL A 29 -3.51 7.71 4.54
C VAL A 29 -4.69 8.43 3.88
N SER A 30 -4.59 8.67 2.57
CA SER A 30 -5.74 8.98 1.70
C SER A 30 -5.80 7.91 0.61
N TYR A 31 -6.95 7.30 0.37
CA TYR A 31 -7.07 6.16 -0.56
C TYR A 31 -8.32 6.23 -1.44
N LYS A 32 -8.24 5.56 -2.59
CA LYS A 32 -9.38 5.28 -3.47
C LYS A 32 -9.17 3.97 -4.22
N ILE A 33 -10.26 3.44 -4.77
CA ILE A 33 -10.24 2.21 -5.57
C ILE A 33 -10.61 2.58 -7.00
N VAL A 34 -9.74 2.24 -7.95
CA VAL A 34 -9.96 2.52 -9.37
C VAL A 34 -9.52 1.29 -10.17
N ASN A 35 -10.38 0.80 -11.05
CA ASN A 35 -10.10 -0.34 -11.93
C ASN A 35 -9.52 -1.58 -11.23
N GLY A 36 -10.05 -1.94 -10.05
CA GLY A 36 -9.58 -3.08 -9.26
C GLY A 36 -8.27 -2.85 -8.49
N TYR A 37 -7.66 -1.68 -8.58
CA TYR A 37 -6.49 -1.30 -7.79
C TYR A 37 -6.86 -0.47 -6.57
N PHE A 38 -6.13 -0.69 -5.48
CA PHE A 38 -6.13 0.17 -4.31
C PHE A 38 -4.99 1.18 -4.42
N PHE A 39 -5.32 2.42 -4.79
CA PHE A 39 -4.39 3.53 -4.78
C PHE A 39 -4.44 4.23 -3.44
N TYR A 40 -3.28 4.48 -2.85
CA TYR A 40 -3.20 5.14 -1.56
C TYR A 40 -1.99 6.04 -1.45
N ILE A 41 -2.20 7.15 -0.75
CA ILE A 41 -1.24 8.21 -0.52
C ILE A 41 -0.82 8.15 0.95
N LEU A 42 0.48 8.07 1.20
CA LEU A 42 1.05 8.17 2.53
C LEU A 42 1.56 9.59 2.76
N HIS A 43 1.04 10.28 3.78
CA HIS A 43 1.53 11.58 4.23
C HIS A 43 2.16 11.40 5.61
N LEU A 44 3.40 10.92 5.60
CA LEU A 44 4.19 10.65 6.81
C LEU A 44 5.00 11.86 7.26
N VAL A 45 5.29 12.77 6.32
CA VAL A 45 6.00 14.03 6.52
C VAL A 45 5.26 15.14 5.80
N ASP A 46 5.48 16.40 6.18
CA ASP A 46 4.78 17.54 5.58
C ASP A 46 5.31 17.92 4.18
N THR A 47 6.52 17.48 3.84
CA THR A 47 7.28 17.94 2.67
C THR A 47 7.02 17.11 1.42
N SER A 48 6.51 15.89 1.54
CA SER A 48 6.14 15.05 0.41
C SER A 48 5.07 14.03 0.76
N VAL A 49 4.44 13.48 -0.28
CA VAL A 49 3.57 12.31 -0.17
C VAL A 49 3.98 11.21 -1.13
N ASP A 50 3.86 9.97 -0.68
CA ASP A 50 4.10 8.78 -1.51
C ASP A 50 2.78 8.29 -2.10
N LEU A 51 2.72 8.13 -3.42
CA LEU A 51 1.65 7.42 -4.10
C LEU A 51 2.03 5.95 -4.27
N LYS A 52 1.19 5.07 -3.72
CA LYS A 52 1.37 3.62 -3.80
C LYS A 52 0.15 2.93 -4.40
N VAL A 53 0.41 1.78 -5.02
CA VAL A 53 -0.62 0.96 -5.67
C VAL A 53 -0.43 -0.52 -5.39
N LYS A 54 -1.53 -1.25 -5.27
CA LYS A 54 -1.57 -2.72 -5.30
C LYS A 54 -2.93 -3.19 -5.80
N PRO A 55 -3.06 -4.42 -6.31
CA PRO A 55 -4.37 -5.00 -6.57
C PRO A 55 -5.23 -5.01 -5.31
N PHE A 56 -6.49 -4.58 -5.40
CA PHE A 56 -7.38 -4.47 -4.25
C PHE A 56 -7.65 -5.82 -3.56
N TYR A 57 -7.69 -6.90 -4.34
CA TYR A 57 -7.87 -8.26 -3.82
C TYR A 57 -6.70 -8.76 -2.97
N ALA A 58 -5.50 -8.16 -3.11
CA ALA A 58 -4.28 -8.73 -2.57
C ALA A 58 -4.33 -8.84 -1.04
N ASP A 59 -4.79 -7.79 -0.34
CA ASP A 59 -4.94 -7.86 1.11
C ASP A 59 -6.05 -8.82 1.54
N ASP A 60 -7.14 -8.94 0.75
CA ASP A 60 -8.22 -9.86 1.09
C ASP A 60 -7.73 -11.32 1.07
N LEU A 61 -7.01 -11.70 0.01
CA LEU A 61 -6.41 -13.03 -0.11
C LEU A 61 -5.33 -13.23 0.96
N TRP A 62 -4.49 -12.24 1.18
CA TRP A 62 -3.46 -12.30 2.22
C TRP A 62 -4.06 -12.50 3.61
N TRP A 63 -5.09 -11.76 3.98
CA TRP A 63 -5.71 -11.88 5.30
C TRP A 63 -6.47 -13.19 5.49
N ASP A 64 -6.97 -13.81 4.43
CA ASP A 64 -7.47 -15.19 4.51
C ASP A 64 -6.32 -16.18 4.80
N ILE A 65 -5.21 -16.06 4.05
CA ILE A 65 -4.01 -16.89 4.23
C ILE A 65 -3.40 -16.72 5.63
N PHE A 66 -3.32 -15.48 6.09
CA PHE A 66 -2.74 -15.08 7.37
C PHE A 66 -3.71 -15.22 8.54
N GLN A 67 -4.94 -15.72 8.28
CA GLN A 67 -5.97 -15.99 9.28
C GLN A 67 -6.34 -14.75 10.11
N MET A 68 -6.63 -13.65 9.42
CA MET A 68 -7.09 -12.38 9.98
C MET A 68 -8.21 -11.74 9.12
N PRO A 69 -9.29 -12.46 8.77
CA PRO A 69 -10.33 -11.95 7.87
C PRO A 69 -11.05 -10.70 8.40
N GLU A 70 -10.99 -10.43 9.70
CA GLU A 70 -11.51 -9.21 10.32
C GLU A 70 -10.84 -7.94 9.78
N ASN A 71 -9.56 -8.02 9.37
CA ASN A 71 -8.81 -6.88 8.84
C ASN A 71 -9.35 -6.40 7.48
N LYS A 72 -10.19 -7.20 6.82
CA LYS A 72 -10.89 -6.81 5.58
C LYS A 72 -11.72 -5.53 5.76
N LYS A 73 -12.09 -5.19 6.99
CA LYS A 73 -12.75 -3.92 7.35
C LYS A 73 -12.05 -3.24 8.54
N PRO A 74 -11.93 -1.90 8.56
CA PRO A 74 -12.30 -0.96 7.50
C PRO A 74 -11.34 -1.00 6.30
N LEU A 75 -11.80 -0.53 5.12
CA LEU A 75 -11.00 -0.52 3.89
C LEU A 75 -9.66 0.21 4.04
N SER A 76 -9.58 1.21 4.92
CA SER A 76 -8.35 1.96 5.17
C SER A 76 -7.20 1.08 5.69
N LEU A 77 -7.50 -0.06 6.33
CA LEU A 77 -6.47 -0.97 6.83
C LEU A 77 -5.56 -1.49 5.71
N ARG A 78 -6.02 -1.51 4.46
CA ARG A 78 -5.17 -1.85 3.31
C ARG A 78 -4.03 -0.84 3.12
N GLY A 79 -4.18 0.40 3.57
CA GLY A 79 -3.13 1.42 3.49
C GLY A 79 -2.39 1.68 4.81
N ASN A 80 -3.01 1.42 5.98
CA ASN A 80 -2.46 1.77 7.29
C ASN A 80 -2.44 0.65 8.34
N GLY A 81 -2.84 -0.57 7.96
CA GLY A 81 -2.83 -1.73 8.86
C GLY A 81 -1.43 -2.32 8.98
N ALA A 82 -1.06 -2.75 10.19
CA ALA A 82 0.25 -3.36 10.47
C ALA A 82 0.53 -4.64 9.65
N PHE A 83 -0.53 -5.38 9.29
CA PHE A 83 -0.45 -6.61 8.51
C PHE A 83 -0.96 -6.45 7.07
N ALA A 84 -1.07 -5.21 6.56
CA ALA A 84 -1.41 -4.98 5.17
C ALA A 84 -0.18 -5.19 4.28
N LEU A 85 -0.39 -5.75 3.09
CA LEU A 85 0.68 -5.91 2.11
C LEU A 85 1.22 -4.55 1.67
N SER A 86 2.50 -4.45 1.31
CA SER A 86 3.00 -3.19 0.72
C SER A 86 2.51 -3.06 -0.72
N GLY A 87 2.05 -1.87 -1.09
CA GLY A 87 1.95 -1.45 -2.47
C GLY A 87 3.29 -1.05 -3.05
N GLU A 88 3.35 -1.01 -4.37
CA GLU A 88 4.45 -0.47 -5.16
C GLU A 88 4.42 1.06 -5.11
N LEU A 89 5.59 1.69 -4.94
CA LEU A 89 5.74 3.14 -5.02
C LEU A 89 5.78 3.54 -6.49
N ILE A 90 4.78 4.30 -6.93
CA ILE A 90 4.66 4.76 -8.33
C ILE A 90 4.82 6.28 -8.46
N GLY A 91 5.00 6.99 -7.36
CA GLY A 91 5.35 8.41 -7.40
C GLY A 91 5.57 9.00 -6.01
N GLU A 92 6.41 10.03 -5.95
CA GLU A 92 6.59 10.88 -4.79
C GLU A 92 6.33 12.33 -5.19
N TYR A 93 5.50 13.03 -4.43
CA TYR A 93 5.03 14.37 -4.77
C TYR A 93 5.39 15.36 -3.69
N PRO A 94 6.24 16.36 -3.99
CA PRO A 94 6.51 17.46 -3.08
C PRO A 94 5.24 18.22 -2.69
N THR A 95 5.13 18.57 -1.41
CA THR A 95 4.04 19.36 -0.83
C THR A 95 4.61 20.64 -0.23
N PHE A 96 4.75 20.71 1.09
CA PHE A 96 5.18 21.90 1.81
C PHE A 96 6.69 21.82 2.09
N VAL A 97 7.49 21.89 1.03
CA VAL A 97 8.95 21.69 1.07
C VAL A 97 9.73 22.80 1.75
N GLU A 98 9.17 24.01 1.81
CA GLU A 98 9.80 25.14 2.47
C GLU A 98 9.58 25.12 3.98
N ASN A 99 10.16 26.10 4.69
CA ASN A 99 9.83 26.30 6.09
C ASN A 99 8.31 26.53 6.22
N TRP A 100 7.66 25.81 7.14
CA TRP A 100 6.21 25.91 7.35
C TRP A 100 5.70 27.35 7.61
N LYS A 101 6.58 28.24 8.11
CA LYS A 101 6.30 29.67 8.31
C LYS A 101 6.11 30.46 7.02
N ASN A 102 6.49 29.90 5.87
CA ASN A 102 6.35 30.52 4.56
C ASN A 102 4.97 30.26 3.94
N TYR A 103 4.15 29.40 4.55
CA TYR A 103 2.83 29.05 4.05
C TYR A 103 1.74 29.68 4.90
N GLU A 104 0.76 30.26 4.23
CA GLU A 104 -0.47 30.75 4.82
C GLU A 104 -1.63 29.80 4.47
N GLU A 105 -2.77 29.94 5.15
CA GLU A 105 -3.90 29.02 4.96
C GLU A 105 -4.39 28.97 3.50
N GLN A 106 -4.33 30.11 2.79
CA GLN A 106 -4.67 30.21 1.37
C GLN A 106 -3.80 29.34 0.46
N ASP A 107 -2.59 28.95 0.90
CA ASP A 107 -1.69 28.11 0.11
C ASP A 107 -2.07 26.63 0.19
N PHE A 108 -2.77 26.21 1.25
CA PHE A 108 -3.02 24.80 1.53
C PHE A 108 -3.88 24.14 0.44
N GLU A 109 -4.97 24.80 0.04
CA GLU A 109 -5.84 24.30 -1.03
C GLU A 109 -5.10 24.24 -2.36
N LYS A 110 -4.31 25.28 -2.67
CA LYS A 110 -3.52 25.38 -3.91
C LYS A 110 -2.50 24.25 -4.01
N VAL A 111 -1.73 24.01 -2.94
CA VAL A 111 -0.72 22.94 -2.88
C VAL A 111 -1.40 21.58 -3.03
N TRP A 112 -2.45 21.31 -2.25
CA TRP A 112 -3.14 20.01 -2.34
C TRP A 112 -3.78 19.79 -3.70
N THR A 113 -4.43 20.79 -4.29
CA THR A 113 -5.07 20.66 -5.60
C THR A 113 -4.03 20.35 -6.67
N SER A 114 -2.88 21.03 -6.65
CA SER A 114 -1.76 20.76 -7.56
C SER A 114 -1.24 19.32 -7.41
N VAL A 115 -1.05 18.85 -6.17
CA VAL A 115 -0.56 17.50 -5.89
C VAL A 115 -1.56 16.43 -6.32
N PHE A 116 -2.84 16.60 -6.00
CA PHE A 116 -3.86 15.63 -6.40
C PHE A 116 -4.02 15.57 -7.92
N ASN A 117 -3.96 16.69 -8.65
CA ASN A 117 -3.98 16.68 -10.12
C ASN A 117 -2.85 15.82 -10.71
N LYS A 118 -1.61 16.00 -10.23
CA LYS A 118 -0.46 15.19 -10.68
C LYS A 118 -0.64 13.70 -10.34
N ILE A 119 -1.18 13.40 -9.16
CA ILE A 119 -1.49 12.03 -8.76
C ILE A 119 -2.55 11.42 -9.67
N GLU A 120 -3.59 12.16 -10.09
CA GLU A 120 -4.58 11.67 -11.03
C GLU A 120 -3.98 11.35 -12.40
N GLU A 121 -3.08 12.19 -12.90
CA GLU A 121 -2.35 11.96 -14.14
C GLU A 121 -1.51 10.66 -14.06
N GLU A 122 -0.79 10.45 -12.95
CA GLU A 122 -0.02 9.23 -12.73
C GLU A 122 -0.90 7.98 -12.61
N ILE A 123 -2.03 8.08 -11.92
CA ILE A 123 -3.00 6.97 -11.82
C ILE A 123 -3.54 6.61 -13.21
N ALA A 124 -3.91 7.61 -14.01
CA ALA A 124 -4.39 7.38 -15.38
C ALA A 124 -3.32 6.72 -16.26
N SER A 125 -2.06 7.20 -16.17
CA SER A 125 -0.91 6.62 -16.85
C SER A 125 -0.71 5.16 -16.43
N PHE A 126 -0.65 4.89 -15.12
CA PHE A 126 -0.48 3.54 -14.57
C PHE A 126 -1.58 2.58 -15.05
N ILE A 127 -2.85 3.00 -15.02
CA ILE A 127 -3.98 2.18 -15.46
C ILE A 127 -3.90 1.90 -16.97
N SER A 128 -3.46 2.87 -17.78
CA SER A 128 -3.31 2.67 -19.23
C SER A 128 -2.28 1.58 -19.55
N GLN A 129 -1.19 1.52 -18.77
CA GLN A 129 -0.12 0.53 -18.91
C GLN A 129 -0.49 -0.81 -18.25
N ASN A 130 -1.32 -0.77 -17.20
CA ASN A 130 -1.74 -1.91 -16.40
C ASN A 130 -3.28 -1.94 -16.30
N PRO A 131 -3.99 -2.32 -17.39
CA PRO A 131 -5.44 -2.21 -17.44
C PRO A 131 -6.18 -3.28 -16.62
N SER A 132 -5.49 -4.29 -16.09
CA SER A 132 -6.10 -5.41 -15.37
C SER A 132 -5.37 -5.69 -14.05
N ALA A 133 -6.03 -5.36 -12.94
CA ALA A 133 -5.52 -5.62 -11.60
C ALA A 133 -5.27 -7.11 -11.33
N ASP A 134 -6.11 -7.99 -11.88
CA ASP A 134 -5.98 -9.44 -11.73
C ASP A 134 -4.71 -9.99 -12.39
N ARG A 135 -4.24 -9.36 -13.47
CA ARG A 135 -3.04 -9.77 -14.22
C ARG A 135 -1.77 -9.01 -13.83
N TYR A 136 -1.90 -7.94 -13.06
CA TYR A 136 -0.76 -7.12 -12.64
C TYR A 136 0.14 -7.89 -11.67
N MET A 137 1.44 -7.87 -11.96
CA MET A 137 2.48 -8.50 -11.14
C MET A 137 3.31 -7.42 -10.48
N PRO A 138 3.21 -7.25 -9.14
CA PRO A 138 4.08 -6.34 -8.39
C PRO A 138 5.56 -6.77 -8.47
N LEU A 139 6.47 -5.88 -8.07
CA LEU A 139 7.89 -6.20 -7.94
C LEU A 139 8.14 -7.48 -7.13
N ALA A 140 8.99 -8.36 -7.67
CA ALA A 140 9.27 -9.68 -7.10
C ALA A 140 9.99 -9.63 -5.75
N THR A 141 10.71 -8.55 -5.47
CA THR A 141 11.43 -8.35 -4.22
C THR A 141 10.93 -7.12 -3.47
N ASN A 142 10.93 -7.18 -2.14
CA ASN A 142 10.68 -6.03 -1.28
C ASN A 142 11.94 -5.15 -1.15
N MET A 143 11.84 -4.05 -0.40
CA MET A 143 12.95 -3.11 -0.19
C MET A 143 14.20 -3.71 0.49
N ARG A 144 14.08 -4.89 1.14
CA ARG A 144 15.22 -5.61 1.75
C ARG A 144 15.88 -6.60 0.78
N GLY A 145 15.33 -6.79 -0.41
CA GLY A 145 15.77 -7.83 -1.35
C GLY A 145 15.27 -9.24 -1.02
N ASP A 146 14.28 -9.36 -0.13
CA ASP A 146 13.55 -10.61 0.12
C ASP A 146 12.38 -10.73 -0.88
N VAL A 147 11.87 -11.94 -1.09
CA VAL A 147 10.73 -12.16 -1.99
C VAL A 147 9.50 -11.42 -1.46
N SER A 148 8.89 -10.58 -2.29
CA SER A 148 7.75 -9.75 -1.91
C SER A 148 6.51 -10.60 -1.61
N LEU A 149 5.88 -10.40 -0.45
CA LEU A 149 4.58 -11.03 -0.15
C LEU A 149 3.52 -10.64 -1.17
N THR A 150 3.46 -9.35 -1.55
CA THR A 150 2.48 -8.88 -2.54
C THR A 150 2.63 -9.59 -3.88
N TYR A 151 3.87 -9.87 -4.29
CA TYR A 151 4.16 -10.65 -5.49
C TYR A 151 3.75 -12.12 -5.35
N LEU A 152 4.06 -12.76 -4.21
CA LEU A 152 3.63 -14.14 -3.95
C LEU A 152 2.11 -14.30 -3.97
N ILE A 153 1.38 -13.33 -3.40
CA ILE A 153 -0.09 -13.31 -3.44
C ILE A 153 -0.62 -13.12 -4.86
N ALA A 154 0.01 -12.26 -5.68
CA ALA A 154 -0.36 -12.10 -7.09
C ALA A 154 -0.12 -13.39 -7.89
N LEU A 155 1.00 -14.10 -7.64
CA LEU A 155 1.28 -15.40 -8.24
C LEU A 155 0.23 -16.46 -7.86
N LEU A 156 -0.16 -16.53 -6.58
CA LEU A 156 -1.21 -17.43 -6.12
C LEU A 156 -2.56 -17.12 -6.80
N HIS A 157 -2.94 -15.85 -6.86
CA HIS A 157 -4.16 -15.41 -7.55
C HIS A 157 -4.17 -15.83 -9.03
N ASN A 158 -3.00 -15.89 -9.66
CA ASN A 158 -2.82 -16.31 -11.05
C ASN A 158 -2.49 -17.81 -11.21
N ASN A 159 -2.80 -18.63 -10.19
CA ASN A 159 -2.59 -20.08 -10.18
C ASN A 159 -1.14 -20.53 -10.46
N LYS A 160 -0.14 -19.69 -10.13
CA LYS A 160 1.30 -20.00 -10.26
C LYS A 160 1.85 -20.69 -9.02
N VAL A 161 1.13 -21.70 -8.54
CA VAL A 161 1.34 -22.37 -7.23
C VAL A 161 2.75 -22.94 -7.10
N HIS A 162 3.24 -23.70 -8.09
CA HIS A 162 4.58 -24.29 -8.02
C HIS A 162 5.69 -23.23 -7.90
N LYS A 163 5.55 -22.08 -8.58
CA LYS A 163 6.54 -21.01 -8.49
C LYS A 163 6.58 -20.35 -7.10
N VAL A 164 5.42 -20.22 -6.46
CA VAL A 164 5.32 -19.71 -5.08
C VAL A 164 6.07 -20.63 -4.11
N ILE A 165 5.85 -21.94 -4.25
CA ILE A 165 6.53 -22.95 -3.41
C ILE A 165 8.05 -22.89 -3.61
N GLU A 166 8.52 -22.87 -4.86
CA GLU A 166 9.94 -22.77 -5.21
C GLU A 166 10.59 -21.54 -4.57
N LEU A 167 10.01 -20.35 -4.80
CA LEU A 167 10.54 -19.08 -4.28
C LEU A 167 10.62 -19.05 -2.75
N ILE A 168 9.60 -19.58 -2.07
CA ILE A 168 9.58 -19.62 -0.60
C ILE A 168 10.63 -20.61 -0.08
N GLN A 169 10.74 -21.80 -0.67
CA GLN A 169 11.73 -22.80 -0.25
C GLN A 169 13.16 -22.29 -0.46
N GLU A 170 13.43 -21.58 -1.55
CA GLU A 170 14.73 -20.94 -1.79
C GLU A 170 15.03 -19.82 -0.78
N ALA A 171 14.03 -18.99 -0.46
CA ALA A 171 14.14 -17.95 0.55
C ALA A 171 14.46 -18.56 1.93
N GLN A 172 13.74 -19.63 2.32
CA GLN A 172 13.95 -20.33 3.58
C GLN A 172 15.33 -21.00 3.67
N LYS A 173 15.81 -21.64 2.59
CA LYS A 173 17.18 -22.19 2.51
C LYS A 173 18.25 -21.11 2.71
N SER A 174 17.94 -19.89 2.30
CA SER A 174 18.80 -18.71 2.45
C SER A 174 18.54 -17.92 3.74
N ASN A 175 17.76 -18.47 4.68
CA ASN A 175 17.36 -17.84 5.94
C ASN A 175 16.72 -16.44 5.79
N LYS A 176 16.06 -16.19 4.65
CA LYS A 176 15.30 -14.96 4.40
C LYS A 176 13.92 -15.04 5.03
N ARG A 177 13.43 -13.90 5.53
CA ARG A 177 12.13 -13.74 6.16
C ARG A 177 11.28 -12.72 5.42
N CYS A 178 9.97 -12.92 5.38
CA CYS A 178 9.08 -11.98 4.69
C CYS A 178 8.89 -10.67 5.49
N GLY A 179 9.18 -10.70 6.80
CA GLY A 179 9.09 -9.56 7.70
C GLY A 179 7.69 -9.27 8.21
N MET A 180 6.74 -10.18 7.98
CA MET A 180 5.44 -10.22 8.64
C MET A 180 5.32 -11.56 9.35
N SER A 181 5.14 -11.55 10.66
CA SER A 181 5.03 -12.76 11.47
C SER A 181 3.85 -12.66 12.44
N LYS A 182 3.41 -13.82 12.92
CA LYS A 182 2.37 -13.95 13.95
C LYS A 182 2.81 -14.99 14.97
N TRP A 183 2.59 -14.70 16.24
CA TRP A 183 2.79 -15.67 17.32
C TRP A 183 1.59 -16.62 17.40
N ILE A 184 1.86 -17.93 17.38
CA ILE A 184 0.87 -18.98 17.62
C ILE A 184 1.40 -19.85 18.75
N GLY A 185 0.80 -19.72 19.94
CA GLY A 185 1.38 -20.28 21.16
C GLY A 185 2.74 -19.63 21.44
N ASP A 186 3.76 -20.45 21.62
CA ASP A 186 5.13 -20.01 21.93
C ASP A 186 6.04 -19.90 20.68
N GLU A 187 5.46 -20.03 19.47
CA GLU A 187 6.21 -19.97 18.22
C GLU A 187 5.87 -18.72 17.40
N GLU A 188 6.90 -18.01 16.94
CA GLU A 188 6.78 -16.97 15.92
C GLU A 188 6.79 -17.61 14.52
N ILE A 189 5.68 -17.48 13.79
CA ILE A 189 5.54 -18.03 12.45
C ILE A 189 5.66 -16.89 11.42
N ASP A 190 6.66 -17.00 10.54
CA ASP A 190 6.84 -16.07 9.40
C ASP A 190 5.74 -16.27 8.34
N GLY A 191 5.33 -15.16 7.71
CA GLY A 191 4.31 -15.12 6.67
C GLY A 191 4.55 -16.07 5.49
N TYR A 192 5.81 -16.35 5.13
CA TYR A 192 6.11 -17.35 4.11
C TYR A 192 5.57 -18.74 4.47
N SER A 193 5.57 -19.12 5.74
CA SER A 193 5.01 -20.41 6.17
C SER A 193 3.50 -20.47 5.98
N PHE A 194 2.78 -19.36 6.17
CA PHE A 194 1.34 -19.28 5.88
C PHE A 194 1.07 -19.41 4.37
N VAL A 195 1.81 -18.65 3.55
CA VAL A 195 1.69 -18.71 2.09
C VAL A 195 2.01 -20.11 1.57
N LEU A 196 3.08 -20.74 2.08
CA LEU A 196 3.48 -22.10 1.69
C LEU A 196 2.41 -23.13 2.06
N LYS A 197 1.84 -23.04 3.26
CA LYS A 197 0.74 -23.93 3.68
C LYS A 197 -0.47 -23.79 2.76
N TYR A 198 -0.85 -22.55 2.41
CA TYR A 198 -1.94 -22.30 1.49
C TYR A 198 -1.64 -22.83 0.08
N ALA A 199 -0.45 -22.54 -0.46
CA ALA A 199 -0.03 -23.01 -1.78
C ALA A 199 -0.09 -24.54 -1.90
N ASN A 200 0.39 -25.28 -0.90
CA ASN A 200 0.31 -26.74 -0.89
C ASN A 200 -1.13 -27.27 -0.83
N SER A 201 -2.08 -26.51 -0.29
CA SER A 201 -3.51 -26.90 -0.26
C SER A 201 -4.23 -26.74 -1.60
N MET A 202 -3.58 -26.09 -2.59
CA MET A 202 -4.11 -25.88 -3.94
C MET A 202 -3.62 -26.94 -4.95
N LEU A 203 -2.79 -27.89 -4.52
CA LEU A 203 -2.28 -29.02 -5.33
C LEU A 203 -3.17 -30.25 -5.17
#